data_AF-A0A972TML8-F1
#
_entry.id   AF-A0A972TML8-F1
#
_cell.length_a   1.000
_cell.length_b   1.000
_cell.length_c   1.000
_cell.angle_alpha   90.00
_cell.angle_beta   90.00
_cell.angle_gamma   90.00
#
_symmetry.space_group_name_H-M   'P 1'
#
loop_
_entity.id
_entity.type
_entity.pdbx_description
1 polymer ?
#
loop_
_entity_poly.entity_id
_entity_poly.type
_entity_poly.pdbx_seq_one_letter_code
_entity_poly.pdbx_strand_id
1 'polypeptide(L)'
;MSEDIYQRLRKGIGQHSAYFEATTTGVEIKFLRKLFTEEEAEMYLHLTENLETPQQIAERAKQDPEAVAATLKRMAKKGLLFPKRKGEMYYYVAAPFAHGILEHQVHRMDREMAEIYEEYIWAEKIPDAPPDPDAEIKLPLRTLPINAPVNVSRPIAPYENVKELIMSQDRIAVTDCF
;
A
#
# COMPACT_ATOMS: atom_id res chain seq x y z
N MET A 1 21.58 -12.92 -15.05
CA MET A 1 20.27 -12.77 -15.73
C MET A 1 19.58 -11.62 -15.03
N SER A 2 19.24 -10.54 -15.74
CA SER A 2 18.51 -9.42 -15.13
C SER A 2 17.23 -9.96 -14.50
N GLU A 3 17.09 -9.81 -13.20
CA GLU A 3 15.87 -10.21 -12.50
C GLU A 3 14.69 -9.44 -13.11
N ASP A 4 13.62 -10.16 -13.47
CA ASP A 4 12.41 -9.59 -14.05
C ASP A 4 11.94 -8.40 -13.21
N ILE A 5 11.57 -7.29 -13.86
CA ILE A 5 11.24 -6.03 -13.17
C ILE A 5 10.12 -6.23 -12.13
N TYR A 6 9.18 -7.13 -12.41
CA TYR A 6 8.09 -7.47 -11.50
C TYR A 6 8.54 -8.25 -10.27
N GLN A 7 9.63 -9.02 -10.36
CA GLN A 7 10.24 -9.67 -9.20
C GLN A 7 10.91 -8.65 -8.28
N ARG A 8 11.61 -7.67 -8.86
CA ARG A 8 12.17 -6.54 -8.11
C ARG A 8 11.06 -5.72 -7.46
N LEU A 9 10.00 -5.40 -8.21
CA LEU A 9 8.84 -4.67 -7.71
C LEU A 9 8.18 -5.40 -6.54
N ARG A 10 8.00 -6.72 -6.65
CA ARG A 10 7.43 -7.56 -5.59
C ARG A 10 8.26 -7.49 -4.32
N LYS A 11 9.59 -7.59 -4.41
CA LYS A 11 10.50 -7.37 -3.26
C LYS A 11 10.37 -5.95 -2.70
N GLY A 12 10.34 -4.92 -3.55
CA GLY A 12 10.21 -3.53 -3.14
C GLY A 12 8.88 -3.22 -2.42
N ILE A 13 7.76 -3.75 -2.90
CA ILE A 13 6.47 -3.64 -2.22
C ILE A 13 6.51 -4.39 -0.88
N GLY A 14 7.12 -5.59 -0.84
CA GLY A 14 7.30 -6.36 0.38
C GLY A 14 8.13 -5.65 1.46
N GLN A 15 9.01 -4.71 1.09
CA GLN A 15 9.73 -3.89 2.07
C GLN A 15 8.84 -2.85 2.76
N HIS A 16 7.83 -2.34 2.05
CA HIS A 16 6.89 -1.35 2.58
C HIS A 16 5.63 -1.97 3.18
N SER A 17 5.32 -3.22 2.84
CA SER A 17 4.13 -3.93 3.28
C SER A 17 4.51 -5.08 4.19
N ALA A 18 3.94 -5.13 5.38
CA ALA A 18 3.76 -6.42 6.02
C ALA A 18 2.89 -7.28 5.08
N TYR A 19 3.31 -8.52 4.77
CA TYR A 19 2.49 -9.54 4.09
C TYR A 19 2.37 -9.49 2.54
N PHE A 20 3.35 -8.95 1.81
CA PHE A 20 3.44 -9.15 0.35
C PHE A 20 4.62 -10.07 -0.03
N GLU A 21 4.33 -11.37 -0.14
CA GLU A 21 5.34 -12.42 -0.30
C GLU A 21 5.20 -13.13 -1.65
N ALA A 22 6.24 -13.86 -2.06
CA ALA A 22 6.15 -14.74 -3.22
C ALA A 22 5.15 -15.88 -2.95
N THR A 23 4.57 -16.44 -4.01
CA THR A 23 3.70 -17.61 -3.90
C THR A 23 4.22 -18.78 -4.74
N THR A 24 3.81 -19.99 -4.41
CA THR A 24 4.14 -21.18 -5.21
C THR A 24 3.55 -21.14 -6.62
N THR A 25 2.44 -20.42 -6.83
CA THR A 25 1.80 -20.25 -8.14
C THR A 25 2.32 -19.05 -8.95
N GLY A 26 3.02 -18.11 -8.30
CA GLY A 26 3.47 -16.85 -8.91
C GLY A 26 2.35 -15.85 -9.18
N VAL A 27 1.17 -16.02 -8.55
CA VAL A 27 -0.01 -15.19 -8.77
C VAL A 27 0.21 -13.72 -8.39
N GLU A 28 1.11 -13.44 -7.45
CA GLU A 28 1.51 -12.08 -7.08
C GLU A 28 2.16 -11.33 -8.25
N ILE A 29 2.89 -12.03 -9.12
CA ILE A 29 3.50 -11.42 -10.31
C ILE A 29 2.43 -11.12 -11.36
N LYS A 30 1.45 -12.02 -11.53
CA LYS A 30 0.29 -11.79 -12.40
C LYS A 30 -0.50 -10.55 -11.94
N PHE A 31 -0.69 -10.41 -10.63
CA PHE A 31 -1.32 -9.24 -10.03
C PHE A 31 -0.55 -7.94 -10.35
N LEU A 32 0.76 -7.92 -10.13
CA LEU A 32 1.59 -6.74 -10.42
C LEU A 32 1.58 -6.37 -11.91
N ARG A 33 1.63 -7.36 -12.82
CA ARG A 33 1.55 -7.13 -14.27
C ARG A 33 0.22 -6.54 -14.73
N LYS A 34 -0.87 -6.81 -14.01
CA LYS A 34 -2.19 -6.22 -14.31
C LYS A 34 -2.27 -4.75 -13.87
N LEU A 35 -1.52 -4.35 -12.85
CA LEU A 35 -1.56 -3.01 -12.27
C LEU A 35 -0.50 -2.05 -12.82
N PHE A 36 0.73 -2.53 -12.98
CA PHE A 36 1.89 -1.72 -13.33
C PHE A 36 2.30 -1.93 -14.78
N THR A 37 2.70 -0.85 -15.45
CA THR A 37 3.62 -0.97 -16.58
C THR A 37 5.06 -1.15 -16.08
N GLU A 38 5.97 -1.58 -16.95
CA GLU A 38 7.39 -1.72 -16.58
C GLU A 38 8.02 -0.38 -16.16
N GLU A 39 7.62 0.73 -16.80
CA GLU A 39 8.01 2.09 -16.44
C GLU A 39 7.55 2.45 -15.01
N GLU A 40 6.29 2.13 -14.68
CA GLU A 40 5.72 2.41 -13.36
C GLU A 40 6.34 1.50 -12.29
N ALA A 41 6.66 0.26 -12.63
CA ALA A 41 7.34 -0.68 -11.74
C ALA A 41 8.75 -0.19 -11.38
N GLU A 42 9.54 0.27 -12.36
CA GLU A 42 10.85 0.86 -12.09
C GLU A 42 10.72 2.16 -11.27
N MET A 43 9.73 3.01 -11.59
CA MET A 43 9.49 4.23 -10.82
C MET A 43 9.13 3.95 -9.35
N TYR A 44 8.31 2.93 -9.10
CA TYR A 44 7.94 2.54 -7.74
C TYR A 44 9.18 2.16 -6.89
N LEU A 45 10.18 1.51 -7.50
CA LEU A 45 11.42 1.15 -6.81
C LEU A 45 12.28 2.36 -6.38
N HIS A 46 11.97 3.54 -6.90
CA HIS A 46 12.57 4.79 -6.45
C HIS A 46 11.75 5.50 -5.38
N LEU A 47 10.60 4.98 -4.95
CA LEU A 47 9.81 5.59 -3.88
C LEU A 47 10.32 5.18 -2.49
N THR A 48 9.94 5.95 -1.48
CA THR A 48 10.23 5.65 -0.07
C THR A 48 8.97 5.83 0.79
N GLU A 49 9.10 5.56 2.07
CA GLU A 49 8.06 5.78 3.09
C GLU A 49 7.95 7.26 3.49
N ASN A 50 8.82 8.13 2.96
CA ASN A 50 8.81 9.56 3.24
C ASN A 50 8.06 10.34 2.17
N LEU A 51 7.44 11.46 2.57
CA LEU A 51 6.79 12.39 1.66
C LEU A 51 7.81 13.18 0.85
N GLU A 52 7.94 12.85 -0.43
CA GLU A 52 8.99 13.37 -1.30
C GLU A 52 8.41 14.11 -2.52
N THR A 53 9.09 15.17 -2.94
CA THR A 53 8.73 15.89 -4.16
C THR A 53 9.18 15.13 -5.41
N PRO A 54 8.57 15.40 -6.59
CA PRO A 54 9.06 14.85 -7.85
C PRO A 54 10.55 15.11 -8.09
N GLN A 55 11.08 16.25 -7.66
CA GLN A 55 12.49 16.59 -7.82
C GLN A 55 13.39 15.65 -7.01
N GLN A 56 13.04 15.37 -5.75
CA GLN A 56 13.81 14.45 -4.89
C GLN A 56 13.79 13.02 -5.44
N ILE A 57 12.64 12.57 -5.94
CA ILE A 57 12.50 11.25 -6.55
C ILE A 57 13.28 11.19 -7.87
N ALA A 58 13.22 12.24 -8.69
CA ALA A 58 13.91 12.32 -9.97
C ALA A 58 15.44 12.33 -9.82
N GLU A 59 15.97 12.98 -8.80
CA GLU A 59 17.41 12.93 -8.48
C GLU A 59 17.86 11.50 -8.17
N ARG A 60 17.07 10.75 -7.40
CA ARG A 60 17.32 9.33 -7.10
C ARG A 60 17.18 8.43 -8.32
N ALA A 61 16.17 8.68 -9.14
CA ALA A 61 15.93 7.95 -10.39
C ALA A 61 16.91 8.34 -11.50
N LYS A 62 17.67 9.44 -11.34
CA LYS A 62 18.52 10.05 -12.37
C LYS A 62 17.74 10.34 -13.66
N GLN A 63 16.53 10.86 -13.51
CA GLN A 63 15.60 11.17 -14.60
C GLN A 63 15.19 12.64 -14.56
N ASP A 64 14.53 13.08 -15.63
CA ASP A 64 13.99 14.44 -15.71
C ASP A 64 12.82 14.64 -14.70
N PRO A 65 12.83 15.70 -13.88
CA PRO A 65 11.79 15.95 -12.88
C PRO A 65 10.36 16.12 -13.44
N GLU A 66 10.20 16.69 -14.64
CA GLU A 66 8.89 16.86 -15.26
C GLU A 66 8.34 15.51 -15.74
N ALA A 67 9.20 14.68 -16.33
CA ALA A 67 8.85 13.33 -16.75
C ALA A 67 8.44 12.46 -15.53
N VAL A 68 9.23 12.52 -14.46
CA VAL A 68 8.92 11.82 -13.20
C VAL A 68 7.61 12.32 -12.60
N ALA A 69 7.38 13.64 -12.55
CA ALA A 69 6.12 14.19 -12.05
C ALA A 69 4.90 13.69 -12.86
N ALA A 70 5.04 13.59 -14.19
CA ALA A 70 3.98 13.05 -15.04
C ALA A 70 3.71 11.57 -14.75
N THR A 71 4.75 10.75 -14.57
CA THR A 71 4.61 9.32 -14.24
C THR A 71 4.02 9.11 -12.86
N LEU A 72 4.50 9.82 -11.84
CA LEU A 72 3.93 9.78 -10.48
C LEU A 72 2.46 10.17 -10.45
N LYS A 73 2.06 11.17 -11.24
CA LYS A 73 0.65 11.58 -11.38
C LYS A 73 -0.21 10.50 -12.04
N ARG A 74 0.31 9.74 -13.01
CA ARG A 74 -0.40 8.59 -13.60
C ARG A 74 -0.55 7.46 -12.57
N MET A 75 0.52 7.13 -11.86
CA MET A 75 0.51 6.12 -10.80
C MET A 75 -0.47 6.48 -9.67
N ALA A 76 -0.51 7.74 -9.24
CA ALA A 76 -1.48 8.23 -8.26
C ALA A 76 -2.94 8.03 -8.71
N LYS A 77 -3.26 8.28 -9.99
CA LYS A 77 -4.60 8.05 -10.54
C LYS A 77 -4.98 6.57 -10.63
N LYS A 78 -3.99 5.67 -10.67
CA LYS A 78 -4.16 4.22 -10.61
C LYS A 78 -4.17 3.68 -9.17
N GLY A 79 -3.89 4.52 -8.17
CA GLY A 79 -3.84 4.10 -6.76
C GLY A 79 -2.55 3.37 -6.36
N LEU A 80 -1.49 3.44 -7.18
CA LEU A 80 -0.25 2.66 -6.96
C LEU A 80 0.72 3.30 -5.94
N LEU A 81 0.41 4.51 -5.48
CA LEU A 81 1.20 5.29 -4.53
C LEU A 81 0.30 6.29 -3.79
N PHE A 82 0.79 6.90 -2.72
CA PHE A 82 0.06 7.92 -1.97
C PHE A 82 0.44 9.34 -2.43
N PRO A 83 -0.47 10.12 -3.03
CA PRO A 83 -0.24 11.52 -3.29
C PRO A 83 -0.63 12.39 -2.08
N LYS A 84 0.11 13.47 -1.84
CA LYS A 84 -0.26 14.53 -0.91
C LYS A 84 -0.04 15.89 -1.56
N ARG A 85 -1.03 16.77 -1.44
CA ARG A 85 -0.91 18.17 -1.89
C ARG A 85 -0.80 19.11 -0.70
N LYS A 86 0.18 20.00 -0.71
CA LYS A 86 0.31 21.10 0.26
C LYS A 86 0.49 22.41 -0.50
N GLY A 87 -0.57 23.21 -0.59
CA GLY A 87 -0.60 24.38 -1.47
C GLY A 87 -0.49 23.96 -2.94
N GLU A 88 0.51 24.46 -3.64
CA GLU A 88 0.81 24.13 -5.04
C GLU A 88 1.77 22.93 -5.19
N MET A 89 2.38 22.49 -4.09
CA MET A 89 3.36 21.41 -4.10
C MET A 89 2.70 20.04 -3.97
N TYR A 90 3.23 19.08 -4.73
CA TYR A 90 2.87 17.67 -4.66
C TYR A 90 3.99 16.85 -4.03
N TYR A 91 3.59 15.90 -3.19
CA TYR A 91 4.44 14.94 -2.54
C TYR A 91 3.90 13.53 -2.81
N TYR A 92 4.80 12.56 -2.84
CA TYR A 92 4.47 11.17 -3.13
C TYR A 92 5.19 10.24 -2.14
N VAL A 93 4.54 9.12 -1.82
CA VAL A 93 5.01 8.04 -0.92
C VAL A 93 4.69 6.69 -1.55
N ALA A 94 5.55 5.70 -1.33
CA ALA A 94 5.28 4.30 -1.67
C ALA A 94 4.04 3.77 -0.93
N ALA A 95 3.06 3.24 -1.65
CA ALA A 95 1.89 2.62 -1.04
C ALA A 95 2.14 1.13 -0.78
N PRO A 96 1.90 0.60 0.43
CA PRO A 96 2.01 -0.84 0.70
C PRO A 96 0.92 -1.62 -0.06
N PHE A 97 0.98 -2.95 -0.02
CA PHE A 97 0.06 -3.80 -0.78
C PHE A 97 -1.39 -3.69 -0.29
N ALA A 98 -1.68 -4.11 0.94
CA ALA A 98 -3.06 -4.24 1.44
C ALA A 98 -3.68 -2.87 1.80
N HIS A 99 -3.07 -2.11 2.72
CA HIS A 99 -3.51 -0.76 3.07
C HIS A 99 -2.97 0.30 2.10
N GLY A 100 -3.20 0.11 0.80
CA GLY A 100 -2.61 0.95 -0.23
C GLY A 100 -3.02 0.50 -1.63
N ILE A 101 -2.11 -0.16 -2.34
CA ILE A 101 -2.28 -0.52 -3.75
C ILE A 101 -3.61 -1.26 -3.98
N LEU A 102 -3.91 -2.27 -3.16
CA LEU A 102 -5.13 -3.10 -3.27
C LEU A 102 -6.40 -2.29 -2.96
N GLU A 103 -6.48 -1.66 -1.79
CA GLU A 103 -7.66 -0.87 -1.37
C GLU A 103 -7.99 0.24 -2.36
N HIS A 104 -6.98 0.86 -2.96
CA HIS A 104 -7.20 1.88 -3.99
C HIS A 104 -7.74 1.34 -5.32
N GLN A 105 -7.80 0.01 -5.51
CA GLN A 105 -8.46 -0.60 -6.66
C GLN A 105 -9.97 -0.71 -6.50
N VAL A 106 -10.58 -0.20 -5.43
CA VAL A 106 -12.03 -0.32 -5.16
C VAL A 106 -12.92 0.06 -6.34
N HIS A 107 -12.56 1.09 -7.11
CA HIS A 107 -13.32 1.51 -8.30
C HIS A 107 -12.87 0.86 -9.61
N ARG A 108 -11.86 -0.03 -9.56
CA ARG A 108 -11.24 -0.72 -10.71
C ARG A 108 -11.24 -2.24 -10.56
N MET A 109 -11.82 -2.75 -9.48
CA MET A 109 -11.88 -4.18 -9.19
C MET A 109 -12.84 -4.85 -10.18
N ASP A 110 -12.26 -5.54 -11.17
CA ASP A 110 -12.99 -6.42 -12.08
C ASP A 110 -12.97 -7.86 -11.55
N ARG A 111 -13.79 -8.73 -12.16
CA ARG A 111 -13.87 -10.14 -11.77
C ARG A 111 -12.51 -10.84 -11.81
N GLU A 112 -11.71 -10.56 -12.83
CA GLU A 112 -10.39 -11.18 -12.99
C GLU A 112 -9.44 -10.76 -11.85
N MET A 113 -9.44 -9.48 -11.48
CA MET A 113 -8.62 -8.97 -10.38
C MET A 113 -9.05 -9.55 -9.04
N ALA A 114 -10.36 -9.73 -8.83
CA ALA A 114 -10.90 -10.37 -7.64
C ALA A 114 -10.48 -11.84 -7.54
N GLU A 115 -10.55 -12.59 -8.64
CA GLU A 115 -10.10 -13.99 -8.71
C GLU A 115 -8.58 -14.12 -8.46
N ILE A 116 -7.77 -13.21 -9.03
CA ILE A 116 -6.32 -13.17 -8.78
C ILE A 116 -6.03 -12.86 -7.31
N TYR A 117 -6.77 -11.94 -6.71
CA TYR A 117 -6.60 -11.59 -5.29
C TYR A 117 -7.01 -12.74 -4.37
N GLU A 118 -8.14 -13.40 -4.64
CA GLU A 118 -8.58 -14.57 -3.88
C GLU A 118 -7.53 -15.69 -3.98
N GLU A 119 -7.03 -15.99 -5.17
CA GLU A 119 -5.94 -16.95 -5.36
C GLU A 119 -4.69 -16.54 -4.57
N TYR A 120 -4.30 -15.26 -4.63
CA TYR A 120 -3.17 -14.77 -3.83
C TYR A 120 -3.40 -14.96 -2.33
N ILE A 121 -4.58 -14.69 -1.79
CA ILE A 121 -4.84 -14.85 -0.35
C ILE A 121 -4.70 -16.31 0.09
N TRP A 122 -5.17 -17.25 -0.72
CA TRP A 122 -5.16 -18.68 -0.37
C TRP A 122 -3.91 -19.44 -0.81
N ALA A 123 -3.08 -18.85 -1.67
CA ALA A 123 -1.85 -19.49 -2.13
C ALA A 123 -0.85 -19.69 -0.99
N GLU A 124 -0.06 -20.76 -1.07
CA GLU A 124 1.06 -20.99 -0.16
C GLU A 124 2.11 -19.88 -0.35
N LYS A 125 2.47 -19.23 0.76
CA LYS A 125 3.45 -18.14 0.77
C LYS A 125 4.86 -18.69 0.91
N ILE A 126 5.79 -18.12 0.17
CA ILE A 126 7.22 -18.41 0.23
C ILE A 126 7.88 -17.13 0.76
N PRO A 127 8.19 -17.08 2.07
CA PRO A 127 8.90 -15.94 2.64
C PRO A 127 10.26 -15.76 1.96
N ASP A 128 10.65 -14.51 1.69
CA ASP A 128 11.99 -14.21 1.13
C ASP A 128 13.12 -14.56 2.12
N ALA A 129 12.83 -14.53 3.41
CA ALA A 129 13.73 -14.89 4.48
C ALA A 129 13.04 -15.85 5.45
N PRO A 130 13.76 -16.82 6.04
CA PRO A 130 13.20 -17.67 7.06
C PRO A 130 12.69 -16.81 8.23
N PRO A 131 11.54 -17.17 8.84
CA PRO A 131 11.02 -16.44 9.98
C PRO A 131 12.07 -16.46 11.10
N ASP A 132 12.47 -15.28 11.54
CA ASP A 132 13.38 -15.11 12.67
C ASP A 132 12.59 -15.44 13.96
N PRO A 133 12.92 -16.51 14.69
CA PRO A 133 12.21 -16.91 15.89
C PRO A 133 12.35 -15.87 17.02
N ASP A 134 13.37 -15.01 16.95
CA ASP A 134 13.64 -13.95 17.92
C ASP A 134 13.10 -12.58 17.44
N ALA A 135 12.48 -12.52 16.26
CA ALA A 135 11.90 -11.28 15.78
C ALA A 135 10.76 -10.82 16.70
N GLU A 136 10.90 -9.61 17.22
CA GLU A 136 9.85 -8.95 17.98
C GLU A 136 8.60 -8.83 17.07
N ILE A 137 7.47 -9.42 17.50
CA ILE A 137 6.21 -9.33 16.76
C ILE A 137 5.75 -7.87 16.76
N LYS A 138 6.11 -7.13 15.72
CA LYS A 138 5.60 -5.79 15.46
C LYS A 138 4.18 -5.90 14.92
N LEU A 139 3.21 -6.08 15.81
CA LEU A 139 1.82 -5.85 15.46
C LEU A 139 1.69 -4.41 14.93
N PRO A 140 0.91 -4.16 13.85
CA PRO A 140 0.74 -2.82 13.29
C PRO A 140 0.13 -1.84 14.32
N LEU A 141 -0.48 -2.39 15.37
CA LEU A 141 -1.07 -1.65 16.47
C LEU A 141 -0.36 -2.00 17.78
N ARG A 142 0.02 -0.98 18.53
CA ARG A 142 0.58 -1.14 19.87
C ARG A 142 -0.51 -1.60 20.83
N THR A 143 -0.37 -2.80 21.39
CA THR A 143 -1.21 -3.26 22.49
C THR A 143 -0.78 -2.53 23.78
N LEU A 144 -1.69 -1.77 24.39
CA LEU A 144 -1.50 -1.15 25.70
C LEU A 144 -2.28 -1.96 26.75
N PRO A 145 -1.63 -2.86 27.50
CA PRO A 145 -2.30 -3.60 28.56
C PRO A 145 -2.66 -2.64 29.69
N ILE A 146 -3.94 -2.62 30.06
CA ILE A 146 -4.42 -1.94 31.27
C ILE A 146 -4.86 -3.01 32.27
N ASN A 147 -4.45 -2.87 33.53
CA ASN A 147 -4.88 -3.76 34.62
C ASN A 147 -6.28 -3.37 35.09
N ALA A 148 -7.25 -3.46 34.17
CA ALA A 148 -8.64 -3.13 34.42
C ALA A 148 -9.46 -4.43 34.34
N PRO A 149 -10.37 -4.68 35.31
CA PRO A 149 -11.31 -5.79 35.18
C PRO A 149 -12.15 -5.57 33.91
N VAL A 150 -12.15 -6.56 33.02
CA VAL A 150 -13.04 -6.57 31.84
C VAL A 150 -14.45 -6.77 32.36
N ASN A 151 -15.12 -5.67 32.68
CA ASN A 151 -16.52 -5.69 33.06
C ASN A 151 -17.29 -6.13 31.81
N VAL A 152 -17.99 -7.27 31.85
CA VAL A 152 -18.84 -7.76 30.74
C VAL A 152 -20.13 -6.94 30.70
N SER A 153 -19.96 -5.63 30.60
CA SER A 153 -20.95 -4.69 30.17
C SER A 153 -20.69 -4.50 28.68
N ARG A 154 -21.72 -4.52 27.83
CA ARG A 154 -21.64 -4.01 26.46
C ARG A 154 -22.16 -2.57 26.42
N PRO A 155 -21.60 -1.61 27.16
CA PRO A 155 -22.00 -0.23 26.95
C PRO A 155 -21.45 0.16 25.58
N ILE A 156 -22.26 0.86 24.79
CA ILE A 156 -21.74 1.55 23.62
C ILE A 156 -20.71 2.55 24.16
N ALA A 157 -19.42 2.31 23.92
CA ALA A 157 -18.38 3.21 24.38
C ALA A 157 -18.61 4.58 23.72
N PRO A 158 -18.79 5.67 24.48
CA PRO A 158 -19.00 7.01 23.91
C PRO A 158 -17.70 7.63 23.36
N TYR A 159 -16.66 6.83 23.11
CA TYR A 159 -15.32 7.36 22.87
C TYR A 159 -15.04 7.77 21.42
N GLU A 160 -15.97 7.55 20.50
CA GLU A 160 -15.94 8.20 19.20
C GLU A 160 -17.37 8.58 18.87
N ASN A 161 -17.74 9.83 19.14
CA ASN A 161 -18.97 10.37 18.57
C ASN A 161 -18.73 10.50 17.07
N VAL A 162 -18.83 9.38 16.35
CA VAL A 162 -18.58 9.26 14.91
C VAL A 162 -19.42 10.29 14.17
N LYS A 163 -20.63 10.56 14.64
CA LYS A 163 -21.48 11.62 14.10
C LYS A 163 -20.84 12.99 14.23
N GLU A 164 -20.34 13.37 15.40
CA GLU A 164 -19.68 14.67 15.61
C GLU A 164 -18.36 14.77 14.84
N LEU A 165 -17.56 13.71 14.80
CA LEU A 165 -16.34 13.65 13.98
C LEU A 165 -16.63 13.82 12.49
N ILE A 166 -17.69 13.17 11.98
CA ILE A 166 -18.15 13.34 10.59
C ILE A 166 -18.65 14.77 10.37
N MET A 167 -19.48 15.29 11.28
CA MET A 167 -20.07 16.62 11.17
C MET A 167 -19.04 17.75 11.32
N SER A 168 -17.88 17.49 11.94
CA SER A 168 -16.80 18.47 12.08
C SER A 168 -15.89 18.56 10.86
N GLN A 169 -16.04 17.70 9.84
CA GLN A 169 -15.19 17.74 8.64
C GLN A 169 -15.78 18.67 7.57
N ASP A 170 -14.95 19.54 7.01
CA ASP A 170 -15.32 20.37 5.84
C ASP A 170 -15.49 19.55 4.55
N ARG A 171 -14.86 18.36 4.48
CA ARG A 171 -14.84 17.49 3.31
C ARG A 171 -14.88 16.03 3.73
N ILE A 172 -15.78 15.28 3.11
CA ILE A 172 -15.95 13.84 3.34
C ILE A 172 -15.81 13.14 2.00
N ALA A 173 -14.97 12.11 1.93
CA ALA A 173 -14.90 11.18 0.82
C ALA A 173 -15.67 9.91 1.19
N VAL A 174 -16.44 9.37 0.25
CA VAL A 174 -17.19 8.12 0.41
C VAL A 174 -16.74 7.18 -0.71
N THR A 175 -16.56 5.90 -0.39
CA THR A 175 -16.22 4.84 -1.34
C THR A 175 -17.13 3.64 -1.11
N ASP A 176 -17.32 2.84 -2.15
CA ASP A 176 -17.98 1.54 -2.03
C ASP A 176 -17.14 0.63 -1.11
N CYS A 177 -17.82 -0.28 -0.40
CA CYS A 177 -17.14 -1.31 0.38
C CYS A 177 -16.56 -2.38 -0.56
N PHE A 178 -15.36 -2.84 -0.21
CA PHE A 178 -14.65 -3.93 -0.88
C PHE A 178 -15.19 -5.30 -0.47
#